data_AF-A0A9X3USA6-F1
#
_entry.id   AF-A0A9X3USA6-F1
#
_cell.length_a   1.000
_cell.length_b   1.000
_cell.length_c   1.000
_cell.angle_alpha   90.00
_cell.angle_beta   90.00
_cell.angle_gamma   90.00
#
_symmetry.space_group_name_H-M   'P 1'
#
loop_
_entity.id
_entity.type
_entity.pdbx_description
1 polymer ?
#
loop_
_entity_poly.entity_id
_entity_poly.type
_entity_poly.pdbx_seq_one_letter_code
_entity_poly.pdbx_strand_id
1 'polypeptide(L)' 'MPSGMIGNQSVLVYRYKRAVYCLALANLYERYASYDTANDGEKKMELLQESINQIRRDARFAINDILGRRRITT' A
#
# COMPACT_ATOMS: atom_id res chain seq x y z
N MET A 1 14.72 -0.16 19.21
CA MET A 1 14.25 1.09 19.85
C MET A 1 12.80 0.87 20.29
N PRO A 2 12.42 1.21 21.53
CA PRO A 2 11.02 1.13 21.94
C PRO A 2 10.17 2.06 21.07
N SER A 3 9.09 1.53 20.52
CA SER A 3 8.16 2.27 19.67
C SER A 3 7.23 3.12 20.54
N GLY A 4 6.93 4.34 20.11
CA GLY A 4 5.85 5.13 20.69
C GLY A 4 4.53 4.36 20.71
N MET A 5 3.62 4.76 21.61
CA MET A 5 2.27 4.22 21.71
C MET A 5 1.25 5.25 21.20
N ILE A 6 0.23 4.77 20.50
CA ILE A 6 -0.95 5.52 20.07
C ILE A 6 -2.17 4.74 20.52
N GLY A 7 -3.04 5.34 21.34
CA GLY A 7 -4.32 4.73 21.75
C GLY A 7 -4.17 3.31 22.32
N ASN A 8 -3.25 3.11 23.27
CA ASN A 8 -2.89 1.80 23.85
C ASN A 8 -2.29 0.76 22.88
N GLN A 9 -1.95 1.13 21.65
CA GLN A 9 -1.29 0.24 20.68
C GLN A 9 0.10 0.76 20.30
N SER A 10 1.04 -0.15 20.05
CA SER A 10 2.35 0.21 19.52
C SER A 10 2.23 0.78 18.11
N VAL A 11 2.96 1.87 17.82
CA VAL A 11 3.07 2.43 16.46
C VAL A 11 3.53 1.38 15.44
N LEU A 12 4.34 0.40 15.86
CA LEU A 12 4.75 -0.71 14.98
C LEU A 12 3.56 -1.58 14.55
N VAL A 13 2.60 -1.83 15.45
CA VAL A 13 1.38 -2.59 15.13
C VAL A 13 0.53 -1.82 14.12
N TYR A 14 0.41 -0.50 14.29
CA TYR A 14 -0.31 0.35 13.34
C TYR A 14 0.35 0.32 11.96
N ARG A 15 1.68 0.48 11.89
CA ARG A 15 2.44 0.40 10.63
C ARG A 15 2.31 -0.96 9.97
N TYR A 16 2.34 -2.04 10.75
CA TYR A 16 2.16 -3.39 10.24
C TYR A 16 0.78 -3.57 9.59
N LYS A 17 -0.29 -3.17 10.28
CA LYS A 17 -1.66 -3.21 9.73
C LYS A 17 -1.76 -2.39 8.44
N ARG A 18 -1.18 -1.18 8.41
CA ARG A 18 -1.15 -0.35 7.19
C ARG A 18 -0.46 -1.08 6.03
N ALA A 19 0.70 -1.69 6.26
CA ALA A 19 1.40 -2.44 5.22
C ALA A 19 0.55 -3.60 4.67
N VAL A 20 -0.10 -4.37 5.55
CA VAL A 20 -0.97 -5.49 5.16
C VAL A 20 -2.16 -5.00 4.34
N TYR A 21 -2.86 -3.94 4.79
CA TYR A 21 -4.01 -3.41 4.06
C TYR A 21 -3.64 -2.85 2.69
N CYS A 22 -2.52 -2.13 2.58
CA CYS A 22 -2.05 -1.64 1.29
C CYS A 22 -1.76 -2.79 0.32
N LEU A 23 -1.04 -3.83 0.77
CA LEU A 23 -0.76 -5.00 -0.10
C LEU A 23 -2.03 -5.75 -0.51
N ALA A 24 -2.97 -5.94 0.42
CA ALA A 24 -4.24 -6.57 0.13
C ALA A 24 -5.06 -5.78 -0.89
N LEU A 25 -5.13 -4.45 -0.74
CA LEU A 25 -5.85 -3.56 -1.64
C LEU A 25 -5.21 -3.53 -3.04
N ALA A 26 -3.88 -3.46 -3.12
CA ALA A 26 -3.17 -3.53 -4.41
C ALA A 26 -3.45 -4.86 -5.13
N ASN A 27 -3.42 -5.98 -4.42
CA ASN A 27 -3.74 -7.29 -4.99
C ASN A 27 -5.20 -7.37 -5.47
N LEU A 28 -6.14 -6.75 -4.74
CA LEU A 28 -7.54 -6.68 -5.15
C LEU A 28 -7.70 -5.89 -6.44
N TYR A 29 -7.05 -4.73 -6.53
CA TYR A 29 -7.14 -3.85 -7.69
C TYR A 29 -6.49 -4.45 -8.93
N GLU A 30 -5.35 -5.14 -8.81
CA GLU A 30 -4.73 -5.86 -9.92
C GLU A 30 -5.65 -6.96 -10.47
N ARG A 31 -6.30 -7.71 -9.58
CA ARG A 31 -7.28 -8.72 -9.99
C ARG A 31 -8.49 -8.07 -10.64
N TYR A 32 -9.04 -7.02 -10.05
CA TYR A 32 -10.19 -6.31 -10.60
C TYR A 32 -9.89 -5.72 -11.99
N ALA A 33 -8.73 -5.07 -12.16
CA ALA A 33 -8.28 -4.56 -13.46
C ALA A 33 -8.13 -5.65 -14.51
N SER A 34 -7.71 -6.85 -14.11
CA SER A 34 -7.57 -7.99 -15.02
C SER A 34 -8.93 -8.51 -15.52
N TYR A 35 -10.03 -8.25 -14.80
CA TYR A 35 -11.37 -8.71 -15.16
C TYR A 35 -12.16 -7.71 -16.02
N ASP A 36 -11.92 -6.40 -15.90
CA ASP A 36 -12.70 -5.32 -16.53
C ASP A 36 -12.01 -4.77 -17.79
N THR A 37 -11.82 -5.61 -18.82
CA THR A 37 -11.13 -5.25 -20.08
C THR A 37 -12.10 -4.86 -21.21
N ALA A 38 -13.27 -4.29 -20.90
CA ALA A 38 -14.20 -3.78 -21.92
C ALA A 38 -13.74 -2.40 -22.44
N ASN A 39 -14.11 -2.06 -23.68
CA ASN A 39 -13.58 -0.96 -24.52
C ASN A 39 -13.57 0.48 -23.92
N ASP A 40 -14.25 0.70 -22.78
CA ASP A 40 -14.24 1.98 -22.02
C ASP A 40 -13.22 1.97 -20.85
N GLY A 41 -12.47 0.86 -20.73
CA GLY A 41 -11.60 0.51 -19.62
C GLY A 41 -10.19 1.10 -19.68
N GLU A 42 -9.64 1.43 -20.85
CA GLU A 42 -8.21 1.82 -20.96
C GLU A 42 -7.83 3.02 -20.07
N LYS A 43 -8.58 4.14 -20.16
CA LYS A 43 -8.33 5.32 -19.30
C LYS A 43 -8.53 5.02 -17.82
N LYS A 44 -9.52 4.18 -17.51
CA LYS A 44 -9.84 3.77 -16.13
C LYS A 44 -8.76 2.86 -15.56
N MET A 45 -8.18 2.00 -16.40
CA MET A 45 -7.07 1.11 -16.07
C MET A 45 -5.79 1.89 -15.82
N GLU A 46 -5.49 2.92 -16.62
CA GLU A 46 -4.30 3.77 -16.40
C GLU A 46 -4.33 4.46 -15.02
N LEU A 47 -5.46 5.07 -14.66
CA LEU A 47 -5.66 5.68 -13.34
C LEU A 47 -5.61 4.64 -12.19
N LEU A 48 -6.12 3.43 -12.44
CA LEU A 48 -6.07 2.35 -11.46
C LEU A 48 -4.64 1.85 -11.24
N GLN A 49 -3.86 1.73 -12.31
CA GLN A 49 -2.45 1.30 -12.26
C GLN A 49 -1.59 2.32 -11.50
N GLU A 50 -1.81 3.62 -11.71
CA GLU A 50 -1.15 4.66 -10.92
C GLU A 50 -1.49 4.51 -9.42
N SER A 51 -2.77 4.30 -9.11
CA SER A 51 -3.23 4.09 -7.74
C SER A 51 -2.62 2.84 -7.10
N ILE A 52 -2.54 1.72 -7.82
CA ILE A 52 -1.88 0.48 -7.36
C ILE A 52 -0.41 0.73 -7.00
N ASN A 53 0.31 1.45 -7.85
CA ASN A 53 1.72 1.78 -7.63
C ASN A 53 1.92 2.65 -6.38
N GLN A 54 1.05 3.64 -6.17
CA GLN A 54 1.06 4.46 -4.95
C GLN A 54 0.79 3.62 -3.70
N ILE A 55 -0.21 2.73 -3.74
CA ILE A 55 -0.53 1.84 -2.61
C ILE A 55 0.64 0.89 -2.29
N ARG A 56 1.30 0.33 -3.31
CA ARG A 56 2.50 -0.51 -3.13
C ARG A 56 3.67 0.28 -2.52
N ARG A 57 3.82 1.56 -2.90
CA ARG A 57 4.83 2.47 -2.33
C ARG A 57 4.56 2.73 -0.85
N ASP A 58 3.31 2.98 -0.49
CA ASP A 58 2.87 3.17 0.90
C ASP A 58 3.13 1.93 1.77
N ALA A 59 2.88 0.73 1.24
CA ALA A 59 3.23 -0.51 1.93
C ALA A 59 4.74 -0.60 2.21
N ARG A 60 5.58 -0.29 1.22
CA ARG A 60 7.05 -0.27 1.38
C ARG A 60 7.50 0.75 2.42
N PHE A 61 6.86 1.92 2.47
CA PHE A 61 7.17 2.92 3.49
C PHE A 61 6.81 2.45 4.89
N ALA A 62 5.63 1.83 5.07
CA ALA A 62 5.24 1.27 6.35
C ALA A 62 6.18 0.14 6.81
N ILE A 63 6.68 -0.70 5.88
CA ILE A 63 7.67 -1.74 6.19
C ILE A 63 9.03 -1.13 6.55
N ASN A 64 9.52 -0.17 5.77
CA ASN A 64 10.80 0.50 6.07
C ASN A 64 10.77 1.21 7.42
N ASP A 65 9.65 1.84 7.76
CA ASP A 65 9.42 2.45 9.06
C ASP A 65 9.47 1.45 10.22
N ILE A 66 9.02 0.21 10.02
CA ILE A 66 9.12 -0.87 11.01
C ILE A 66 10.57 -1.32 11.15
N LEU A 67 11.27 -1.45 10.01
CA LEU A 67 12.68 -1.88 9.96
C LEU A 67 13.67 -0.78 10.36
N GLY A 68 13.21 0.46 10.59
CA GLY A 68 14.08 1.62 10.84
C GLY A 68 14.93 2.02 9.62
N ARG A 69 14.52 1.64 8.41
CA ARG A 69 15.22 1.96 7.16
C ARG A 69 14.69 3.25 6.55
N ARG A 70 15.54 3.97 5.82
CA ARG A 70 15.15 5.20 5.11
C ARG A 70 14.13 4.87 4.00
N ARG A 71 13.06 5.67 3.91
CA ARG A 71 12.11 5.61 2.80
C ARG A 71 12.78 6.12 1.52
N ILE A 72 12.61 5.38 0.41
CA ILE A 72 13.14 5.75 -0.90
C ILE A 72 11.96 6.19 -1.77
N THR A 73 11.94 7.46 -2.17
CA THR A 73 10.84 8.07 -2.94
C THR A 73 11.11 8.12 -4.45
N THR A 74 12.23 7.56 -4.90
CA THR A 74 12.66 7.55 -6.32
C THR A 74 11.65 6.88 -7.23
#